data_AF-A0AAD7F9W3-F1
#
_entry.id   AF-A0AAD7F9W3-F1
#
_cell.length_a   1.000
_cell.length_b   1.000
_cell.length_c   1.000
_cell.angle_alpha   90.00
_cell.angle_beta   90.00
_cell.angle_gamma   90.00
#
_symmetry.space_group_name_H-M   'P 1'
#
loop_
_entity.id
_entity.type
_entity.pdbx_description
1 polymer ?
#
loop_
_entity_poly.entity_id
_entity_poly.type
_entity_poly.pdbx_seq_one_letter_code
_entity_poly.pdbx_strand_id
1 'polypeptide(L)'
;MEPSFPLELEREIFETAALSYPETIPRLLLVAVLEVATETQSLVLLGSDLDFESLSNRFTLSKLERLASSMQGLTKKLELADMYITLTHLDLFHSDWPSVIISEICHLPALTHLALCDDCEIAAAVHVLSNCARIAVLIYMNADEPKSDYDDEREILLDDDRFLTMAIGTDEYMRDWFDFKIDSWTLA
;
A
#
# COMPACT_ATOMS: atom_id res chain seq x y z
N MET A 1 -15.41 16.77 -27.64
CA MET A 1 -16.29 16.45 -26.49
C MET A 1 -16.42 14.96 -26.48
N GLU A 2 -15.92 14.31 -25.45
CA GLU A 2 -16.24 12.91 -25.22
C GLU A 2 -17.69 12.83 -24.73
N PRO A 3 -18.48 11.85 -25.21
CA PRO A 3 -19.82 11.63 -24.70
C PRO A 3 -19.71 11.13 -23.24
N SER A 4 -20.28 11.87 -22.29
CA SER A 4 -20.42 11.44 -20.90
C SER A 4 -21.88 11.14 -20.58
N PHE A 5 -22.13 10.19 -19.70
CA PHE A 5 -23.47 9.96 -19.18
C PHE A 5 -23.74 10.94 -18.02
N PRO A 6 -25.01 11.14 -17.63
CA PRO A 6 -25.32 11.73 -16.34
C PRO A 6 -24.77 10.85 -15.21
N LEU A 7 -24.23 11.45 -14.14
CA LEU A 7 -23.63 10.75 -13.00
C LEU A 7 -24.56 9.71 -12.37
N GLU A 8 -25.87 10.01 -12.33
CA GLU A 8 -26.87 9.09 -11.79
C GLU A 8 -26.96 7.79 -12.61
N LEU A 9 -26.79 7.90 -13.93
CA LEU A 9 -26.86 6.76 -14.84
C LEU A 9 -25.56 5.94 -14.81
N GLU A 10 -24.39 6.59 -14.70
CA GLU A 10 -23.11 5.89 -14.52
C GLU A 10 -23.13 5.04 -13.25
N ARG A 11 -23.64 5.61 -12.16
CA ARG A 11 -23.84 4.90 -10.89
C ARG A 11 -24.80 3.72 -11.03
N GLU A 12 -25.95 3.91 -11.69
CA GLU A 12 -26.92 2.81 -11.90
C GLU A 12 -26.33 1.68 -12.74
N ILE A 13 -25.59 2.01 -13.80
CA ILE A 13 -24.87 1.03 -14.64
C ILE A 13 -23.84 0.26 -13.80
N PHE A 14 -23.08 0.97 -12.98
CA PHE A 14 -22.06 0.38 -12.11
C PHE A 14 -22.67 -0.59 -11.10
N GLU A 15 -23.67 -0.13 -10.32
CA GLU A 15 -24.34 -0.94 -9.30
C GLU A 15 -25.01 -2.17 -9.93
N THR A 16 -25.66 -2.00 -11.09
CA THR A 16 -26.30 -3.09 -11.82
C THR A 16 -25.27 -4.10 -12.35
N ALA A 17 -24.16 -3.64 -12.91
CA ALA A 17 -23.09 -4.52 -13.40
C ALA A 17 -22.41 -5.27 -12.25
N ALA A 18 -22.15 -4.60 -11.12
CA ALA A 18 -21.57 -5.22 -9.93
C ALA A 18 -22.48 -6.31 -9.34
N LEU A 19 -23.79 -6.06 -9.29
CA LEU A 19 -24.76 -7.06 -8.83
C LEU A 19 -24.92 -8.23 -9.81
N SER A 20 -24.91 -7.96 -11.11
CA SER A 20 -25.13 -8.97 -12.14
C SER A 20 -23.90 -9.84 -12.42
N TYR A 21 -22.70 -9.30 -12.20
CA TYR A 21 -21.42 -9.93 -12.49
C TYR A 21 -20.43 -9.73 -11.33
N PRO A 22 -20.63 -10.38 -10.19
CA PRO A 22 -19.81 -10.18 -9.00
C PRO A 22 -18.32 -10.42 -9.23
N GLU A 23 -17.96 -11.34 -10.13
CA GLU A 23 -16.58 -11.64 -10.54
C GLU A 23 -15.90 -10.48 -11.26
N THR A 24 -16.67 -9.51 -11.77
CA THR A 24 -16.16 -8.32 -12.45
C THR A 24 -16.05 -7.11 -11.52
N ILE A 25 -16.53 -7.19 -10.27
CA ILE A 25 -16.45 -6.10 -9.29
C ILE A 25 -15.04 -5.50 -9.19
N PRO A 26 -13.94 -6.29 -9.14
CA PRO A 26 -12.59 -5.70 -9.11
C PRO A 26 -12.28 -4.86 -10.36
N ARG A 27 -12.78 -5.27 -11.54
CA ARG A 27 -12.60 -4.54 -12.80
C ARG A 27 -13.52 -3.31 -12.90
N LEU A 28 -14.73 -3.39 -12.35
CA LEU A 28 -15.63 -2.24 -12.27
C LEU A 28 -15.04 -1.19 -11.32
N LEU A 29 -14.67 -1.59 -10.10
CA LEU A 29 -13.97 -0.71 -9.15
C LEU A 29 -12.73 -0.10 -9.76
N LEU A 30 -11.96 -0.86 -10.57
CA LEU A 30 -10.87 -0.30 -11.35
C LEU A 30 -11.37 0.86 -12.22
N VAL A 31 -12.34 0.65 -13.12
CA VAL A 31 -12.84 1.70 -14.02
C VAL A 31 -13.33 2.94 -13.26
N ALA A 32 -14.05 2.77 -12.15
CA ALA A 32 -14.48 3.89 -11.32
C ALA A 32 -13.31 4.60 -10.63
N VAL A 33 -12.30 3.86 -10.17
CA VAL A 33 -11.05 4.43 -9.65
C VAL A 33 -10.29 5.15 -10.77
N LEU A 34 -10.29 4.64 -12.00
CA LEU A 34 -9.57 5.20 -13.14
C LEU A 34 -10.09 6.57 -13.58
N GLU A 35 -11.40 6.82 -13.50
CA GLU A 35 -11.96 8.15 -13.79
C GLU A 35 -11.64 9.20 -12.71
N VAL A 36 -11.42 8.75 -11.48
CA VAL A 36 -11.17 9.63 -10.32
C VAL A 36 -9.67 9.76 -9.98
N ALA A 37 -8.84 8.88 -10.54
CA ALA A 37 -7.43 8.65 -10.14
C ALA A 37 -6.51 9.88 -10.18
N THR A 38 -6.81 10.91 -10.98
CA THR A 38 -5.97 12.12 -11.08
C THR A 38 -6.06 13.01 -9.84
N GLU A 39 -7.11 12.86 -9.03
CA GLU A 39 -7.29 13.59 -7.76
C GLU A 39 -7.27 12.66 -6.54
N THR A 40 -7.12 11.35 -6.75
CA THR A 40 -7.16 10.36 -5.66
C THR A 40 -5.91 10.46 -4.79
N GLN A 41 -6.10 10.81 -3.52
CA GLN A 41 -5.03 10.82 -2.50
C GLN A 41 -4.81 9.45 -1.86
N SER A 42 -5.77 8.53 -1.95
CA SER A 42 -5.70 7.23 -1.27
C SER A 42 -6.24 6.11 -2.13
N LEU A 43 -5.43 5.07 -2.31
CA LEU A 43 -5.74 3.94 -3.18
C LEU A 43 -5.49 2.62 -2.44
N VAL A 44 -6.46 1.71 -2.53
CA VAL A 44 -6.39 0.37 -1.94
C VAL A 44 -6.58 -0.66 -3.06
N LEU A 45 -5.56 -1.49 -3.28
CA LEU A 45 -5.49 -2.54 -4.31
C LEU A 45 -5.16 -3.88 -3.64
N LEU A 46 -6.09 -4.40 -2.86
CA LEU A 46 -5.96 -5.69 -2.16
C LEU A 46 -6.61 -6.81 -2.97
N GLY A 47 -5.92 -7.93 -3.16
CA GLY A 47 -6.51 -9.18 -3.66
C GLY A 47 -6.89 -9.17 -5.15
N SER A 48 -6.33 -8.25 -5.92
CA SER A 48 -6.57 -8.18 -7.36
C SER A 48 -5.34 -8.64 -8.14
N ASP A 49 -5.52 -9.50 -9.14
CA ASP A 49 -4.55 -9.75 -10.23
C ASP A 49 -4.33 -8.51 -11.12
N LEU A 50 -4.67 -7.32 -10.61
CA LEU A 50 -4.50 -6.07 -11.31
C LEU A 50 -3.00 -5.81 -11.42
N ASP A 51 -2.54 -5.92 -12.66
CA ASP A 51 -1.22 -5.52 -13.04
C ASP A 51 -1.08 -4.01 -12.85
N PHE A 52 -0.32 -3.62 -11.83
CA PHE A 52 -0.03 -2.23 -11.53
C PHE A 52 0.60 -1.50 -12.73
N GLU A 53 1.33 -2.23 -13.58
CA GLU A 53 1.88 -1.69 -14.83
C GLU A 53 0.79 -1.14 -15.76
N SER A 54 -0.41 -1.72 -15.74
CA SER A 54 -1.54 -1.22 -16.51
C SER A 54 -2.12 0.09 -15.93
N LEU A 55 -1.99 0.31 -14.62
CA LEU A 55 -2.38 1.54 -13.95
C LEU A 55 -1.37 2.66 -14.20
N SER A 56 -0.08 2.38 -14.00
CA SER A 56 0.99 3.37 -14.13
C SER A 56 1.13 3.92 -15.55
N ASN A 57 0.92 3.08 -16.57
CA ASN A 57 0.97 3.50 -17.96
C ASN A 57 -0.17 4.43 -18.38
N ARG A 58 -1.26 4.50 -17.60
CA ARG A 58 -2.46 5.25 -17.94
C ARG A 58 -2.67 6.49 -17.08
N PHE A 59 -2.10 6.53 -15.88
CA PHE A 59 -2.38 7.58 -14.91
C PHE A 59 -1.10 8.09 -14.25
N THR A 60 -1.04 9.42 -14.08
CA THR A 60 -0.04 10.05 -13.23
C THR A 60 -0.59 10.13 -11.82
N LEU A 61 -0.12 9.26 -10.93
CA LEU A 61 -0.53 9.21 -9.52
C LEU A 61 0.22 10.24 -8.66
N SER A 62 0.52 11.41 -9.23
CA SER A 62 1.39 12.42 -8.60
C SER A 62 0.80 13.06 -7.34
N LYS A 63 -0.50 12.87 -7.08
CA LYS A 63 -1.20 13.30 -5.86
C LYS A 63 -1.47 12.16 -4.88
N LEU A 64 -1.02 10.94 -5.19
CA LEU A 64 -1.29 9.79 -4.35
C LEU A 64 -0.44 9.84 -3.09
N GLU A 65 -1.10 10.02 -1.95
CA GLU A 65 -0.45 10.10 -0.64
C GLU A 65 -0.45 8.76 0.09
N ARG A 66 -1.44 7.89 -0.18
CA ARG A 66 -1.61 6.60 0.50
C ARG A 66 -1.86 5.47 -0.48
N LEU A 67 -1.09 4.39 -0.35
CA LEU A 67 -1.23 3.20 -1.17
C LEU A 67 -1.20 1.96 -0.29
N ALA A 68 -2.25 1.16 -0.33
CA ALA A 68 -2.26 -0.17 0.26
C ALA A 68 -2.42 -1.21 -0.84
N SER A 69 -1.47 -2.14 -0.99
CA SER A 69 -1.59 -3.12 -2.06
C SER A 69 -0.77 -4.39 -1.85
N SER A 70 -1.23 -5.47 -2.47
CA SER A 70 -0.52 -6.75 -2.55
C SER A 70 0.46 -6.84 -3.74
N MET A 71 1.16 -5.74 -4.09
CA MET A 71 1.67 -5.46 -5.46
C MET A 71 2.67 -6.48 -6.03
N GLN A 72 2.19 -7.60 -6.55
CA GLN A 72 2.97 -8.50 -7.41
C GLN A 72 3.52 -7.77 -8.67
N GLY A 73 2.87 -6.66 -9.09
CA GLY A 73 3.22 -5.87 -10.27
C GLY A 73 4.34 -4.83 -10.11
N LEU A 74 4.81 -4.51 -8.90
CA LEU A 74 5.93 -3.56 -8.70
C LEU A 74 7.29 -4.10 -9.17
N THR A 75 7.39 -5.42 -9.36
CA THR A 75 8.65 -6.13 -9.51
C THR A 75 9.46 -5.79 -10.77
N LYS A 76 8.88 -5.10 -11.77
CA LYS A 76 9.52 -4.98 -13.11
C LYS A 76 10.31 -3.71 -13.41
N LYS A 77 10.09 -2.61 -12.70
CA LYS A 77 10.99 -1.44 -12.66
C LYS A 77 10.29 -0.33 -11.91
N LEU A 78 10.89 0.05 -10.80
CA LEU A 78 10.46 1.17 -10.01
C LEU A 78 11.08 2.44 -10.58
N GLU A 79 10.49 2.96 -11.66
CA GLU A 79 10.52 4.40 -11.91
C GLU A 79 9.53 5.10 -10.93
N LEU A 80 9.52 4.66 -9.67
CA LEU A 80 8.58 5.09 -8.64
C LEU A 80 8.78 6.54 -8.24
N ALA A 81 10.04 7.00 -8.20
CA ALA A 81 10.36 8.27 -7.56
C ALA A 81 9.55 9.43 -8.15
N ASP A 82 9.33 9.42 -9.47
CA ASP A 82 8.58 10.47 -10.17
C ASP A 82 7.06 10.29 -10.03
N MET A 83 6.58 9.04 -9.95
CA MET A 83 5.15 8.74 -9.84
C MET A 83 4.59 8.94 -8.44
N TYR A 84 5.43 8.79 -7.41
CA TYR A 84 5.03 8.71 -6.00
C TYR A 84 5.73 9.76 -5.16
N ILE A 85 6.02 10.91 -5.76
CA ILE A 85 6.71 12.01 -5.08
C ILE A 85 5.93 12.52 -3.85
N THR A 86 4.62 12.30 -3.79
CA THR A 86 3.73 12.67 -2.69
C THR A 86 3.36 11.50 -1.78
N LEU A 87 3.80 10.28 -2.07
CA LEU A 87 3.41 9.09 -1.31
C LEU A 87 4.03 9.13 0.10
N THR A 88 3.17 9.18 1.11
CA THR A 88 3.53 9.26 2.53
C THR A 88 3.27 7.95 3.27
N HIS A 89 2.27 7.18 2.85
CA HIS A 89 1.87 5.91 3.45
C HIS A 89 1.88 4.78 2.41
N LEU A 90 2.57 3.70 2.72
CA LEU A 90 2.66 2.52 1.86
C LEU A 90 2.42 1.25 2.68
N ASP A 91 1.45 0.44 2.29
CA ASP A 91 1.21 -0.87 2.88
C ASP A 91 1.46 -1.95 1.84
N LEU A 92 2.35 -2.88 2.20
CA LEU A 92 2.79 -3.97 1.35
C LEU A 92 2.33 -5.30 1.94
N PHE A 93 1.26 -5.84 1.35
CA PHE A 93 0.68 -7.11 1.76
C PHE A 93 1.15 -8.26 0.85
N HIS A 94 1.28 -9.46 1.42
CA HIS A 94 1.37 -10.72 0.68
C HIS A 94 2.35 -10.77 -0.51
N SER A 95 3.67 -10.73 -0.26
CA SER A 95 4.65 -11.05 -1.30
C SER A 95 6.07 -11.28 -0.76
N ASP A 96 6.77 -12.22 -1.40
CA ASP A 96 8.23 -12.32 -1.35
C ASP A 96 8.83 -11.13 -2.12
N TRP A 97 9.00 -10.00 -1.43
CA TRP A 97 9.55 -8.79 -2.05
C TRP A 97 11.03 -8.97 -2.36
N PRO A 98 11.45 -8.84 -3.63
CA PRO A 98 12.87 -8.82 -3.95
C PRO A 98 13.55 -7.66 -3.21
N SER A 99 14.76 -7.88 -2.69
CA SER A 99 15.56 -6.86 -1.99
C SER A 99 15.74 -5.56 -2.78
N VAL A 100 15.69 -5.66 -4.11
CA VAL A 100 15.68 -4.50 -5.02
C VAL A 100 14.49 -3.58 -4.74
N ILE A 101 13.28 -4.12 -4.54
CA ILE A 101 12.08 -3.32 -4.27
C ILE A 101 12.20 -2.58 -2.93
N ILE A 102 12.70 -3.27 -1.91
CA ILE A 102 12.96 -2.68 -0.58
C ILE A 102 13.96 -1.53 -0.67
N SER A 103 15.00 -1.68 -1.50
CA SER A 103 15.99 -0.62 -1.74
C SER A 103 15.35 0.60 -2.43
N GLU A 104 14.47 0.38 -3.40
CA GLU A 104 13.76 1.45 -4.12
C GLU A 104 12.77 2.21 -3.23
N ILE A 105 12.07 1.52 -2.32
CA ILE A 105 11.18 2.14 -1.33
C ILE A 105 11.93 3.18 -0.49
N CYS A 106 13.20 2.91 -0.15
CA CYS A 106 14.03 3.85 0.60
C CYS A 106 14.28 5.18 -0.13
N HIS A 107 14.12 5.21 -1.46
CA HIS A 107 14.27 6.42 -2.28
C HIS A 107 12.97 7.22 -2.45
N LEU A 108 11.84 6.73 -1.93
CA LEU A 108 10.57 7.45 -2.01
C LEU A 108 10.68 8.74 -1.18
N PRO A 109 10.57 9.91 -1.83
CA PRO A 109 11.03 11.14 -1.23
C PRO A 109 10.11 11.62 -0.11
N ALA A 110 8.84 11.22 -0.06
CA ALA A 110 7.87 11.67 0.93
C ALA A 110 7.44 10.57 1.93
N LEU A 111 7.97 9.35 1.81
CA LEU A 111 7.50 8.21 2.59
C LEU A 111 7.82 8.39 4.08
N THR A 112 6.81 8.19 4.92
CA THR A 112 6.89 8.34 6.39
C THR A 112 6.29 7.16 7.14
N HIS A 113 5.31 6.47 6.55
CA HIS A 113 4.66 5.30 7.13
C HIS A 113 4.78 4.13 6.18
N LEU A 114 5.28 3.00 6.70
CA LEU A 114 5.41 1.76 5.94
C LEU A 114 4.81 0.61 6.75
N ALA A 115 3.87 -0.13 6.17
CA ALA A 115 3.41 -1.39 6.72
C ALA A 115 3.94 -2.56 5.90
N LEU A 116 4.53 -3.54 6.58
CA LEU A 116 5.02 -4.80 6.03
C LEU A 116 4.24 -5.96 6.65
N CYS A 117 3.84 -6.93 5.83
CA CYS A 117 3.18 -8.17 6.26
C CYS A 117 4.20 -9.27 6.58
N ASP A 118 3.73 -10.33 7.25
CA ASP A 118 4.50 -11.49 7.73
C ASP A 118 5.34 -12.20 6.67
N ASP A 119 4.90 -12.17 5.42
CA ASP A 119 5.64 -12.71 4.26
C ASP A 119 6.95 -11.92 3.97
N CYS A 120 7.15 -10.76 4.58
CA CYS A 120 8.37 -9.96 4.40
C CYS A 120 9.44 -10.36 5.42
N GLU A 121 10.67 -10.64 4.96
CA GLU A 121 11.78 -10.94 5.86
C GLU A 121 12.06 -9.77 6.82
N ILE A 122 12.33 -10.07 8.10
CA ILE A 122 12.71 -9.06 9.12
C ILE A 122 13.89 -8.20 8.66
N ALA A 123 14.84 -8.78 7.92
CA ALA A 123 15.96 -8.07 7.32
C ALA A 123 15.53 -6.90 6.42
N ALA A 124 14.36 -6.97 5.78
CA ALA A 124 13.81 -5.87 5.00
C ALA A 124 13.40 -4.69 5.90
N ALA A 125 12.77 -4.95 7.04
CA ALA A 125 12.43 -3.91 8.01
C ALA A 125 13.70 -3.23 8.56
N VAL A 126 14.72 -4.02 8.93
CA VAL A 126 16.03 -3.50 9.36
C VAL A 126 16.65 -2.62 8.27
N HIS A 127 16.59 -3.07 7.01
CA HIS A 127 17.12 -2.32 5.88
C HIS A 127 16.41 -0.98 5.71
N VAL A 128 15.07 -0.96 5.75
CA VAL A 128 14.30 0.28 5.61
C VAL A 128 14.62 1.25 6.74
N LEU A 129 14.60 0.81 7.99
CA LEU A 129 14.89 1.70 9.13
C LEU A 129 16.32 2.27 9.08
N SER A 130 17.27 1.51 8.54
CA SER A 130 18.66 1.92 8.39
C SER A 130 18.89 2.89 7.22
N ASN A 131 18.10 2.79 6.15
CA ASN A 131 18.36 3.52 4.89
C ASN A 131 17.31 4.57 4.54
N CYS A 132 16.14 4.54 5.18
CA CYS A 132 15.07 5.50 4.96
C CYS A 132 14.92 6.43 6.17
N ALA A 133 15.70 7.52 6.16
CA ALA A 133 15.75 8.49 7.27
C ALA A 133 14.43 9.23 7.54
N ARG A 134 13.46 9.15 6.63
CA ARG A 134 12.16 9.84 6.74
C ARG A 134 11.06 8.98 7.35
N ILE A 135 11.28 7.67 7.48
CA ILE A 135 10.31 6.79 8.12
C ILE A 135 10.12 7.27 9.56
N ALA A 136 8.88 7.63 9.86
CA ALA A 136 8.41 7.95 11.20
C ALA A 136 7.90 6.68 11.89
N VAL A 137 7.21 5.81 11.14
CA VAL A 137 6.69 4.54 11.65
C VAL A 137 6.81 3.43 10.61
N LEU A 138 7.33 2.29 11.04
CA LEU A 138 7.31 1.02 10.33
C LEU A 138 6.49 0.02 11.14
N ILE A 139 5.38 -0.43 10.56
CA ILE A 139 4.49 -1.43 11.16
C ILE A 139 4.81 -2.78 10.54
N TYR A 140 5.21 -3.74 11.38
CA TYR A 140 5.40 -5.12 10.99
C TYR A 140 4.21 -5.95 11.49
N MET A 141 3.36 -6.37 10.57
CA MET A 141 2.18 -7.17 10.85
C MET A 141 2.55 -8.65 10.80
N ASN A 142 2.31 -9.39 11.89
CA ASN A 142 2.60 -10.81 11.97
C ASN A 142 1.33 -11.64 12.25
N ALA A 143 1.11 -12.73 11.51
CA ALA A 143 0.00 -13.64 11.75
C ALA A 143 0.21 -14.51 12.99
N ASP A 144 1.47 -14.85 13.28
CA ASP A 144 1.84 -15.79 14.32
C ASP A 144 2.58 -15.08 15.46
N GLU A 145 2.49 -15.68 16.67
CA GLU A 145 3.50 -15.44 17.68
C GLU A 145 4.87 -15.80 17.08
N PRO A 146 5.87 -14.93 17.23
CA PRO A 146 7.16 -15.09 16.57
C PRO A 146 7.80 -16.44 16.90
N LYS A 147 8.15 -17.19 15.86
CA LYS A 147 9.01 -18.37 15.99
C LYS A 147 10.39 -17.90 16.45
N SER A 148 10.98 -18.57 17.44
CA SER A 148 12.20 -18.22 18.19
C SER A 148 13.49 -18.07 17.36
N ASP A 149 13.45 -18.17 16.04
CA ASP A 149 14.63 -18.32 15.20
C ASP A 149 15.21 -16.97 14.74
N TYR A 150 14.58 -15.84 15.10
CA TYR A 150 14.99 -14.49 14.68
C TYR A 150 15.39 -13.56 15.83
N ASP A 151 15.70 -14.11 17.01
CA ASP A 151 15.84 -13.31 18.24
C ASP A 151 16.84 -12.14 18.09
N ASP A 152 18.00 -12.34 17.47
CA ASP A 152 19.04 -11.29 17.36
C ASP A 152 18.62 -10.08 16.51
N GLU A 153 18.07 -10.28 15.30
CA GLU A 153 17.67 -9.16 14.43
C GLU A 153 16.43 -8.43 14.96
N ARG A 154 15.57 -9.16 15.67
CA ARG A 154 14.37 -8.60 16.27
C ARG A 154 14.68 -7.77 17.49
N GLU A 155 15.65 -8.17 18.31
CA GLU A 155 16.13 -7.35 19.42
C GLU A 155 16.60 -5.96 18.92
N ILE A 156 17.30 -5.91 17.78
CA ILE A 156 17.73 -4.64 17.17
C ILE A 156 16.53 -3.75 16.82
N LEU A 157 15.45 -4.34 16.29
CA LEU A 157 14.26 -3.58 15.90
C LEU A 157 13.43 -3.11 17.09
N LEU A 158 13.39 -3.88 18.18
CA LEU A 158 12.62 -3.53 19.37
C LEU A 158 13.16 -2.28 20.10
N ASP A 159 14.43 -1.94 19.86
CA ASP A 159 15.05 -0.72 20.38
C ASP A 159 14.85 0.51 19.47
N ASP A 160 14.29 0.35 18.26
CA ASP A 160 14.02 1.46 17.35
C ASP A 160 12.62 2.04 17.62
N ASP A 161 12.56 3.29 18.10
CA ASP A 161 11.32 4.04 18.40
C ASP A 161 10.46 4.33 17.16
N ARG A 162 10.79 3.79 15.99
CA ARG A 162 9.96 3.85 14.77
C ARG A 162 9.33 2.51 14.45
N PHE A 163 9.72 1.43 15.12
CA PHE A 163 9.27 0.08 14.82
C PHE A 163 8.06 -0.31 15.69
N LEU A 164 6.98 -0.75 15.05
CA LEU A 164 5.78 -1.26 15.70
C LEU A 164 5.48 -2.67 15.22
N THR A 165 5.17 -3.57 16.15
CA THR A 165 4.67 -4.91 15.81
C THR A 165 3.18 -5.00 16.05
N MET A 166 2.45 -5.58 15.12
CA MET A 166 1.01 -5.79 15.25
C MET A 166 0.61 -7.21 14.85
N ALA A 167 -0.43 -7.74 15.47
CA ALA A 167 -1.05 -8.96 15.01
C ALA A 167 -1.87 -8.69 13.73
N ILE A 168 -1.76 -9.59 12.73
CA ILE A 168 -2.60 -9.55 11.53
C ILE A 168 -4.07 -9.71 11.93
N GLY A 169 -4.96 -8.98 11.26
CA GLY A 169 -6.40 -9.04 11.51
C GLY A 169 -6.87 -8.17 12.69
N THR A 170 -6.04 -7.24 13.16
CA THR A 170 -6.48 -6.21 14.09
C THR A 170 -7.41 -5.23 13.37
N ASP A 171 -8.70 -5.28 13.71
CA ASP A 171 -9.73 -4.38 13.16
C ASP A 171 -9.38 -2.89 13.33
N GLU A 172 -8.57 -2.55 14.35
CA GLU A 172 -8.15 -1.19 14.66
C GLU A 172 -7.31 -0.59 13.52
N TYR A 173 -6.33 -1.33 13.00
CA TYR A 173 -5.49 -0.84 11.91
C TYR A 173 -6.32 -0.53 10.66
N MET A 174 -7.13 -1.50 10.24
CA MET A 174 -7.96 -1.36 9.05
C MET A 174 -8.96 -0.22 9.22
N ARG A 175 -9.56 -0.07 10.41
CA ARG A 175 -10.48 1.02 10.71
C ARG A 175 -9.78 2.37 10.61
N ASP A 176 -8.59 2.50 11.19
CA ASP A 176 -7.82 3.75 11.15
C ASP A 176 -7.35 4.10 9.74
N TRP A 177 -7.07 3.10 8.91
CA TRP A 177 -6.80 3.29 7.49
C TRP A 177 -8.00 3.90 6.77
N PHE A 178 -9.20 3.31 6.94
CA PHE A 178 -10.43 3.79 6.30
C PHE A 178 -10.95 5.12 6.88
N ASP A 179 -10.67 5.40 8.15
CA ASP A 179 -11.04 6.64 8.83
C ASP A 179 -10.01 7.77 8.62
N PHE A 180 -8.94 7.53 7.84
CA PHE A 180 -7.82 8.48 7.65
C PHE A 180 -7.14 8.88 8.97
N LYS A 181 -7.13 7.99 9.96
CA LYS A 181 -6.46 8.17 11.26
C LYS A 181 -5.07 7.56 11.30
N ILE A 182 -4.63 6.89 10.24
CA ILE A 182 -3.30 6.27 10.21
C ILE A 182 -2.18 7.30 10.42
N ASP A 183 -2.37 8.57 10.06
CA ASP A 183 -1.37 9.64 10.29
C ASP A 183 -1.11 9.91 11.79
N SER A 184 -2.04 9.49 12.66
CA SER A 184 -1.89 9.62 14.11
C SER A 184 -1.03 8.52 14.73
N TRP A 185 -0.71 7.48 13.94
CA TRP A 185 0.22 6.44 14.33
C TRP A 185 1.62 7.02 14.27
N THR A 186 2.01 7.68 15.35
CA THR A 186 3.37 8.14 15.60
C THR A 186 3.72 7.71 17.02
N LEU A 187 4.94 7.24 17.21
CA LEU A 187 5.46 6.99 18.55
C LEU A 187 5.76 8.37 19.18
N ALA A 188 5.15 8.62 20.34
CA ALA A 188 5.13 9.90 21.04
C ALA A 188 6.48 10.28 21.66
#